data_AF-H2XTQ0-F1
#
_entry.id   AF-H2XTQ0-F1
#
_cell.length_a   1.000
_cell.length_b   1.000
_cell.length_c   1.000
_cell.angle_alpha   90.00
_cell.angle_beta   90.00
_cell.angle_gamma   90.00
#
_symmetry.space_group_name_H-M   'P 1'
#
loop_
_entity.id
_entity.type
_entity.pdbx_description
1 polymer ?
#
loop_
_entity_poly.entity_id
_entity_poly.type
_entity_poly.pdbx_seq_one_letter_code
_entity_poly.pdbx_strand_id
1 'polypeptide(L)'
;MSCTGKGKWKDEVFKHSCDFTLEDYSTVKFTSLDHRRQVANSLEVQTFQGEDLTMDEITLVADGLDNILDTEIINQLIAKSCVSTIGNVLKVPPHLIQDTENARRILALLDKIVEIVPINKEDFNKTTNMIGVYVLKPNLQHFIQGVSYTRTESNQSTS
;
A
#
# COMPACT_ATOMS: atom_id res chain seq x y z
N MET A 1 -20.24 19.77 -5.65
CA MET A 1 -19.63 18.80 -4.72
C MET A 1 -18.14 19.07 -4.70
N SER A 2 -17.60 19.48 -3.56
CA SER A 2 -16.16 19.70 -3.37
C SER A 2 -15.54 18.43 -2.82
N CYS A 3 -14.80 17.71 -3.65
CA CYS A 3 -13.95 16.63 -3.19
C CYS A 3 -12.75 17.25 -2.48
N THR A 4 -12.77 17.30 -1.15
CA THR A 4 -11.61 17.63 -0.33
C THR A 4 -10.76 16.38 -0.18
N GLY A 5 -10.28 15.85 -1.31
CA GLY A 5 -9.17 14.92 -1.29
C GLY A 5 -7.98 15.66 -0.69
N LYS A 6 -7.57 15.24 0.50
CA LYS A 6 -6.44 15.81 1.24
C LYS A 6 -5.08 15.64 0.50
N GLY A 7 -5.07 14.95 -0.64
CA GLY A 7 -3.90 14.73 -1.48
C GLY A 7 -3.63 15.86 -2.49
N LYS A 8 -2.35 16.18 -2.73
CA LYS A 8 -1.95 17.00 -3.89
C LYS A 8 -1.93 16.11 -5.13
N TRP A 9 -2.84 16.35 -6.07
CA TRP A 9 -2.90 15.66 -7.35
C TRP A 9 -1.64 15.94 -8.17
N LYS A 10 -0.89 14.89 -8.56
CA LYS A 10 0.26 15.04 -9.46
C LYS A 10 0.04 14.47 -10.87
N ASP A 11 -0.96 13.60 -11.08
CA ASP A 11 -1.19 12.91 -12.35
C ASP A 11 -2.69 12.69 -12.66
N GLU A 12 -3.05 12.46 -13.93
CA GLU A 12 -4.43 12.24 -14.41
C GLU A 12 -5.11 10.96 -13.85
N VAL A 13 -4.35 10.11 -13.15
CA VAL A 13 -4.75 8.79 -12.63
C VAL A 13 -5.80 8.88 -11.51
N PHE A 14 -6.02 10.07 -10.97
CA PHE A 14 -6.71 10.24 -9.70
C PHE A 14 -8.18 10.68 -9.77
N LYS A 15 -8.76 10.75 -10.99
CA LYS A 15 -10.14 11.22 -11.23
C LYS A 15 -11.24 10.45 -10.47
N HIS A 16 -10.98 9.20 -10.08
CA HIS A 16 -11.97 8.33 -9.43
C HIS A 16 -11.89 8.32 -7.89
N SER A 17 -10.93 9.04 -7.31
CA SER A 17 -10.72 8.92 -5.86
C SER A 17 -11.75 9.62 -4.99
N CYS A 18 -12.67 10.35 -5.62
CA CYS A 18 -13.83 10.97 -5.00
C CYS A 18 -15.09 10.10 -5.09
N ASP A 19 -15.00 8.94 -5.76
CA ASP A 19 -16.13 8.03 -5.96
C ASP A 19 -16.34 7.07 -4.77
N PHE A 20 -15.39 7.06 -3.82
CA PHE A 20 -15.37 6.16 -2.66
C PHE A 20 -15.05 6.92 -1.37
N THR A 21 -15.77 6.60 -0.30
CA THR A 21 -15.41 6.88 1.09
C THR A 21 -14.54 5.74 1.64
N LEU A 22 -13.95 5.94 2.83
CA LEU A 22 -13.15 4.88 3.46
C LEU A 22 -13.97 3.61 3.76
N GLU A 23 -15.24 3.78 4.12
CA GLU A 23 -16.16 2.67 4.37
C GLU A 23 -16.41 1.82 3.11
N ASP A 24 -16.50 2.48 1.94
CA ASP A 24 -16.83 1.80 0.68
C ASP A 24 -15.76 0.78 0.26
N TYR A 25 -14.49 1.00 0.62
CA TYR A 25 -13.40 0.07 0.25
C TYR A 25 -13.55 -1.32 0.87
N SER A 26 -14.19 -1.42 2.04
CA SER A 26 -14.40 -2.71 2.71
C SER A 26 -15.42 -3.60 2.00
N THR A 27 -16.30 -3.03 1.17
CA THR A 27 -17.43 -3.74 0.57
C THR A 27 -17.51 -3.66 -0.96
N VAL A 28 -16.66 -2.85 -1.59
CA VAL A 28 -16.64 -2.68 -3.05
C VAL A 28 -16.44 -4.02 -3.76
N LYS A 29 -17.31 -4.30 -4.74
CA LYS A 29 -17.23 -5.48 -5.60
C LYS A 29 -16.40 -5.18 -6.83
N PHE A 30 -15.36 -5.98 -7.05
CA PHE A 30 -14.47 -5.82 -8.19
C PHE A 30 -15.04 -6.48 -9.44
N THR A 31 -15.21 -5.69 -10.50
CA THR A 31 -15.73 -6.15 -11.80
C THR A 31 -14.64 -6.55 -12.77
N SER A 32 -13.40 -6.11 -12.52
CA SER A 32 -12.20 -6.45 -13.31
C SER A 32 -10.93 -6.18 -12.50
N LEU A 33 -9.79 -6.69 -12.98
CA LEU A 33 -8.47 -6.34 -12.42
C LEU A 33 -8.18 -4.84 -12.53
N ASP A 34 -8.64 -4.20 -13.61
CA ASP A 34 -8.43 -2.77 -13.82
C ASP A 34 -9.27 -1.91 -12.87
N HIS A 35 -10.50 -2.33 -12.58
CA HIS A 35 -11.32 -1.70 -11.53
C HIS A 35 -10.66 -1.87 -10.15
N ARG A 36 -10.16 -3.07 -9.81
CA ARG A 36 -9.43 -3.30 -8.55
C ARG A 36 -8.19 -2.41 -8.43
N ARG A 37 -7.45 -2.22 -9.51
CA ARG A 37 -6.33 -1.27 -9.58
C ARG A 37 -6.76 0.17 -9.31
N GLN A 38 -7.86 0.62 -9.90
CA GLN A 38 -8.37 1.98 -9.66
C GLN A 38 -8.78 2.18 -8.20
N VAL A 39 -9.45 1.20 -7.60
CA VAL A 39 -9.82 1.22 -6.17
C VAL A 39 -8.58 1.26 -5.28
N ALA A 40 -7.55 0.44 -5.55
CA ALA A 40 -6.31 0.44 -4.79
C ALA A 40 -5.57 1.78 -4.86
N ASN A 41 -5.49 2.38 -6.06
CA ASN A 41 -4.93 3.72 -6.25
C ASN A 41 -5.73 4.78 -5.50
N SER A 42 -7.05 4.65 -5.51
CA SER A 42 -7.93 5.58 -4.80
C SER A 42 -7.68 5.56 -3.30
N LEU A 43 -7.53 4.37 -2.70
CA LEU A 43 -7.24 4.21 -1.28
C LEU A 43 -5.85 4.78 -0.92
N GLU A 44 -4.85 4.61 -1.79
CA GLU A 44 -3.53 5.25 -1.64
C GLU A 44 -3.64 6.78 -1.57
N VAL A 45 -4.48 7.39 -2.40
CA VAL A 45 -4.70 8.85 -2.39
C VAL A 45 -5.41 9.29 -1.12
N GLN A 46 -6.48 8.60 -0.73
CA GLN A 46 -7.26 8.94 0.46
C GLN A 46 -6.39 8.91 1.72
N THR A 47 -5.42 7.99 1.77
CA THR A 47 -4.49 7.86 2.88
C THR A 47 -3.24 8.75 2.77
N PHE A 48 -3.08 9.57 1.72
CA PHE A 48 -1.83 10.30 1.46
C PHE A 48 -1.36 11.16 2.65
N GLN A 49 -2.30 11.85 3.32
CA GLN A 49 -2.07 12.56 4.58
C GLN A 49 -2.21 11.60 5.77
N GLY A 50 -1.40 10.53 5.77
CA GLY A 50 -1.50 9.45 6.73
C GLY A 50 -1.42 9.92 8.19
N GLU A 51 -0.68 10.99 8.47
CA GLU A 51 -0.55 11.59 9.81
C GLU A 51 -1.87 12.10 10.44
N ASP A 52 -2.89 12.34 9.62
CA ASP A 52 -4.21 12.82 10.04
C ASP A 52 -5.23 11.69 10.28
N LEU A 53 -4.88 10.43 10.00
CA LEU A 53 -5.82 9.32 10.13
C LEU A 53 -6.15 9.03 11.59
N THR A 54 -7.44 8.88 11.87
CA THR A 54 -7.97 8.41 13.15
C THR A 54 -7.89 6.88 13.26
N MET A 55 -8.07 6.33 14.46
CA MET A 55 -8.06 4.89 14.69
C MET A 55 -9.17 4.14 13.91
N ASP A 56 -10.36 4.75 13.81
CA ASP A 56 -11.47 4.18 13.03
C ASP A 56 -11.11 4.16 11.55
N GLU A 57 -10.52 5.24 11.02
CA GLU A 57 -10.06 5.30 9.63
C GLU A 57 -8.94 4.31 9.34
N ILE A 58 -8.01 4.07 10.27
CA ILE A 58 -6.97 3.04 10.13
C ILE A 58 -7.62 1.65 10.00
N THR A 59 -8.66 1.38 10.79
CA THR A 59 -9.39 0.10 10.74
C THR A 59 -10.09 -0.06 9.37
N LEU A 60 -10.76 0.99 8.89
CA LEU A 60 -11.39 0.99 7.57
C LEU A 60 -10.38 0.83 6.43
N VAL A 61 -9.19 1.44 6.54
CA VAL A 61 -8.11 1.26 5.57
C VAL A 61 -7.62 -0.20 5.57
N ALA A 62 -7.48 -0.82 6.75
CA ALA A 62 -7.10 -2.23 6.85
C ALA A 62 -8.16 -3.14 6.20
N ASP A 63 -9.44 -2.91 6.49
CA ASP A 63 -10.55 -3.65 5.87
C ASP A 63 -10.59 -3.47 4.34
N GLY A 64 -10.34 -2.25 3.86
CA GLY A 64 -10.24 -1.95 2.44
C GLY A 64 -9.09 -2.67 1.75
N LEU A 65 -7.91 -2.70 2.39
CA LEU A 65 -6.76 -3.44 1.90
C LEU A 65 -7.02 -4.96 1.90
N ASP A 66 -7.66 -5.50 2.93
CA ASP A 66 -8.05 -6.90 3.00
C ASP A 66 -8.94 -7.27 1.81
N ASN A 67 -9.96 -6.46 1.51
CA ASN A 67 -10.86 -6.66 0.37
C ASN A 67 -10.13 -6.53 -0.98
N ILE A 68 -9.25 -5.52 -1.16
CA ILE A 68 -8.44 -5.35 -2.38
C ILE A 68 -7.49 -6.54 -2.59
N LEU A 69 -7.00 -7.16 -1.51
CA LEU A 69 -6.12 -8.32 -1.58
C LEU A 69 -6.89 -9.64 -1.52
N ASP A 70 -8.22 -9.62 -1.40
CA ASP A 70 -9.07 -10.82 -1.44
C ASP A 70 -9.22 -11.33 -2.89
N THR A 71 -8.13 -11.89 -3.40
CA THR A 71 -8.00 -12.49 -4.73
C THR A 71 -6.68 -13.24 -4.82
N GLU A 72 -6.64 -14.31 -5.62
CA GLU A 72 -5.42 -15.06 -5.91
C GLU A 72 -4.52 -14.36 -6.93
N ILE A 73 -5.05 -13.37 -7.66
CA ILE A 73 -4.33 -12.66 -8.72
C ILE A 73 -4.41 -11.15 -8.46
N ILE A 74 -3.25 -10.55 -8.20
CA ILE A 74 -3.02 -9.10 -8.26
C ILE A 74 -1.85 -8.82 -9.20
N ASN A 75 -1.83 -7.68 -9.89
CA ASN A 75 -0.65 -7.25 -10.64
C ASN A 75 0.26 -6.38 -9.77
N GLN A 76 1.47 -6.09 -10.27
CA GLN A 76 2.42 -5.26 -9.54
C GLN A 76 1.90 -3.85 -9.24
N LEU A 77 1.01 -3.30 -10.06
CA LEU A 77 0.46 -1.96 -9.84
C LEU A 77 -0.45 -1.94 -8.61
N ILE A 78 -1.35 -2.93 -8.48
CA ILE A 78 -2.19 -3.10 -7.28
C ILE A 78 -1.31 -3.24 -6.04
N ALA A 79 -0.31 -4.12 -6.09
CA ALA A 79 0.61 -4.34 -4.98
C ALA A 79 1.38 -3.06 -4.59
N LYS A 80 1.85 -2.26 -5.57
CA LYS A 80 2.52 -0.98 -5.30
C LYS A 80 1.62 -0.01 -4.55
N SER A 81 0.35 0.09 -4.91
CA SER A 81 -0.61 1.00 -4.27
C SER A 81 -0.99 0.53 -2.86
N CYS A 82 -1.13 -0.79 -2.66
CA CYS A 82 -1.33 -1.36 -1.33
C CYS A 82 -0.12 -1.10 -0.41
N VAL A 83 1.11 -1.31 -0.89
CA VAL A 83 2.34 -1.00 -0.11
C VAL A 83 2.45 0.51 0.17
N SER A 84 2.11 1.38 -0.79
CA SER A 84 2.04 2.83 -0.53
C SER A 84 1.02 3.17 0.56
N THR A 85 -0.17 2.57 0.51
CA THR A 85 -1.25 2.77 1.50
C THR A 85 -0.78 2.35 2.90
N ILE A 86 -0.15 1.19 3.01
CA ILE A 86 0.44 0.73 4.28
C ILE A 86 1.53 1.70 4.75
N GLY A 87 2.41 2.13 3.85
CA GLY A 87 3.42 3.15 4.14
C GLY A 87 2.84 4.49 4.60
N ASN A 88 1.64 4.86 4.14
CA ASN A 88 0.91 6.03 4.62
C ASN A 88 0.34 5.80 6.02
N VAL A 89 -0.29 4.65 6.29
CA VAL A 89 -0.80 4.29 7.62
C VAL A 89 0.33 4.33 8.64
N LEU A 90 1.52 3.81 8.30
CA LEU A 90 2.69 3.84 9.18
C LEU A 90 3.22 5.26 9.51
N LYS A 91 2.70 6.32 8.89
CA LYS A 91 3.01 7.72 9.25
C LYS A 91 2.21 8.23 10.44
N VAL A 92 1.11 7.57 10.81
CA VAL A 92 0.30 8.00 11.96
C VAL A 92 1.14 7.99 13.25
N PRO A 93 0.79 8.85 14.22
CA PRO A 93 1.40 8.81 15.54
C PRO A 93 1.43 7.39 16.14
N PRO A 94 2.56 6.93 16.72
CA PRO A 94 2.70 5.56 17.19
C PRO A 94 1.61 5.11 18.17
N HIS A 95 1.07 6.02 19.00
CA HIS A 95 0.02 5.71 19.95
C HIS A 95 -1.31 5.29 19.31
N LEU A 96 -1.54 5.60 18.03
CA LEU A 96 -2.72 5.17 17.26
C LEU A 96 -2.55 3.79 16.64
N ILE A 97 -1.31 3.39 16.31
CA ILE A 97 -0.98 2.04 15.81
C ILE A 97 -0.66 1.07 16.96
N GLN A 98 -0.35 1.57 18.15
CA GLN A 98 -0.04 0.73 19.32
C GLN A 98 -1.20 -0.17 19.76
N ASP A 99 -2.42 0.03 19.24
CA ASP A 99 -3.42 -1.03 19.29
C ASP A 99 -2.90 -2.26 18.53
N THR A 100 -2.54 -3.27 19.30
CA THR A 100 -1.85 -4.46 18.81
C THR A 100 -2.60 -5.19 17.70
N GLU A 101 -3.92 -5.03 17.60
CA GLU A 101 -4.70 -5.66 16.55
C GLU A 101 -4.47 -5.00 15.19
N ASN A 102 -4.64 -3.68 15.09
CA ASN A 102 -4.43 -2.95 13.84
C ASN A 102 -2.98 -3.02 13.36
N ALA A 103 -2.00 -2.93 14.26
CA ALA A 103 -0.60 -3.17 13.91
C ALA A 103 -0.36 -4.57 13.31
N ARG A 104 -0.92 -5.62 13.94
CA ARG A 104 -0.79 -6.99 13.44
C ARG A 104 -1.49 -7.17 12.09
N ARG A 105 -2.66 -6.59 11.90
CA ARG A 105 -3.40 -6.65 10.62
C ARG A 105 -2.61 -5.99 9.49
N ILE A 106 -2.07 -4.79 9.73
CA ILE A 106 -1.25 -4.08 8.73
C ILE A 106 0.01 -4.88 8.36
N LEU A 107 0.65 -5.55 9.32
CA LEU A 107 1.77 -6.46 9.03
C LEU A 107 1.33 -7.70 8.24
N ALA A 108 0.22 -8.34 8.61
CA ALA A 108 -0.32 -9.49 7.88
C ALA A 108 -0.70 -9.13 6.44
N LEU A 109 -1.18 -7.91 6.19
CA LEU A 109 -1.44 -7.40 4.84
C LEU A 109 -0.17 -7.29 3.99
N LEU A 110 0.98 -6.93 4.59
CA LEU A 110 2.26 -6.95 3.88
C LEU A 110 2.69 -8.36 3.50
N ASP A 111 2.54 -9.31 4.43
CA ASP A 111 2.85 -10.72 4.17
C ASP A 111 1.99 -11.26 3.02
N LYS A 112 0.69 -10.95 3.03
CA LYS A 112 -0.24 -11.32 1.94
C LYS A 112 0.19 -10.75 0.59
N ILE A 113 0.67 -9.49 0.53
CA ILE A 113 1.20 -8.92 -0.71
C ILE A 113 2.43 -9.71 -1.18
N VAL A 114 3.35 -10.02 -0.27
CA VAL A 114 4.58 -10.77 -0.58
C VAL A 114 4.29 -12.20 -1.02
N GLU A 115 3.20 -12.81 -0.57
CA GLU A 115 2.78 -14.14 -1.02
C GLU A 115 2.15 -14.13 -2.42
N ILE A 116 1.30 -13.14 -2.73
CA ILE A 116 0.55 -13.10 -4.00
C ILE A 116 1.42 -12.59 -5.16
N VAL A 117 2.27 -11.58 -4.94
CA VAL A 117 3.10 -10.97 -5.99
C VAL A 117 4.03 -11.95 -6.74
N PRO A 118 4.79 -12.85 -6.08
CA PRO A 118 5.75 -13.74 -6.75
C PRO A 118 5.09 -14.78 -7.66
N ILE A 119 3.78 -14.99 -7.56
CA ILE A 119 3.00 -15.81 -8.50
C ILE A 119 3.16 -15.27 -9.95
N ASN A 120 3.43 -13.97 -10.12
CA ASN A 120 3.59 -13.33 -11.42
C ASN A 120 5.00 -13.41 -12.04
N LYS A 121 5.94 -14.15 -11.44
CA LYS A 121 7.27 -14.49 -12.01
C LYS A 121 8.25 -13.33 -12.26
N GLU A 122 7.99 -12.13 -11.78
CA GLU A 122 8.89 -10.98 -11.87
C GLU A 122 9.34 -10.51 -10.48
N ASP A 123 10.53 -9.93 -10.39
CA ASP A 123 10.99 -9.28 -9.17
C ASP A 123 10.13 -8.04 -8.89
N PHE A 124 9.72 -7.90 -7.63
CA PHE A 124 8.93 -6.76 -7.18
C PHE A 124 9.74 -5.95 -6.18
N ASN A 125 9.74 -4.64 -6.38
CA ASN A 125 10.22 -3.71 -5.38
C ASN A 125 9.28 -2.51 -5.29
N LYS A 126 9.10 -2.04 -4.06
CA LYS A 126 8.42 -0.78 -3.75
C LYS A 126 8.99 -0.22 -2.48
N THR A 127 9.44 1.03 -2.55
CA THR A 127 9.89 1.79 -1.39
C THR A 127 8.98 2.99 -1.15
N THR A 128 8.82 3.31 0.11
CA THR A 128 8.19 4.52 0.64
C THR A 128 9.12 5.09 1.72
N ASN A 129 8.77 6.23 2.30
CA ASN A 129 9.56 6.79 3.40
C ASN A 129 9.51 5.92 4.68
N MET A 130 8.48 5.07 4.82
CA MET A 130 8.25 4.26 6.03
C MET A 130 8.58 2.78 5.85
N ILE A 131 8.45 2.25 4.64
CA ILE A 131 8.65 0.83 4.34
C ILE A 131 9.27 0.60 2.97
N GLY A 132 10.19 -0.37 2.88
CA GLY A 132 10.67 -0.96 1.64
C GLY A 132 10.30 -2.43 1.56
N VAL A 133 9.62 -2.83 0.49
CA VAL A 133 9.25 -4.22 0.19
C VAL A 133 10.01 -4.66 -1.05
N TYR A 134 10.72 -5.77 -0.93
CA TYR A 134 11.47 -6.40 -2.01
C TYR A 134 11.15 -7.89 -2.04
N VAL A 135 10.55 -8.33 -3.14
CA VAL A 135 10.28 -9.74 -3.41
C VAL A 135 11.13 -10.13 -4.61
N LEU A 136 12.06 -11.04 -4.37
CA LEU A 136 12.99 -11.53 -5.39
C LEU A 136 12.64 -12.96 -5.73
N LYS A 137 12.63 -13.27 -7.02
CA LYS A 137 12.65 -14.66 -7.44
C LYS A 137 14.04 -15.23 -7.12
N PRO A 138 14.15 -16.31 -6.32
CA PRO A 138 15.44 -16.91 -6.06
C PRO A 138 16.09 -17.36 -7.36
N ASN A 139 17.34 -16.95 -7.59
CA ASN A 139 18.19 -17.46 -8.66
C ASN A 139 19.48 -18.02 -8.05
N LEU A 140 20.22 -18.80 -8.83
CA LEU A 140 21.43 -19.47 -8.35
C LEU A 140 22.46 -18.48 -7.76
N GLN A 141 22.51 -17.25 -8.31
CA GLN A 141 23.42 -16.23 -7.85
C GLN A 141 23.03 -15.67 -6.46
N HIS A 142 21.75 -15.51 -6.17
CA HIS A 142 21.26 -15.14 -4.83
C HIS A 142 21.63 -16.20 -3.77
N PHE A 143 21.65 -17.49 -4.14
CA PHE A 143 22.08 -18.55 -3.22
C PHE A 143 23.59 -18.56 -2.96
N ILE A 144 24.38 -18.27 -3.99
CA ILE A 144 25.85 -18.29 -3.89
C ILE A 144 26.38 -17.04 -3.17
N GLN A 145 25.83 -15.87 -3.48
CA GLN A 145 26.34 -14.58 -3.00
C GLN A 145 25.61 -14.08 -1.75
N GLY A 146 24.49 -14.72 -1.38
CA GLY A 146 23.55 -14.19 -0.41
C GLY A 146 22.75 -13.00 -0.97
N VAL A 147 21.75 -12.56 -0.20
CA VAL A 147 20.96 -11.37 -0.53
C VAL A 147 21.27 -10.29 0.50
N SER A 148 21.74 -9.14 0.03
CA SER A 148 22.00 -7.96 0.87
C SER A 148 21.08 -6.81 0.48
N TYR A 149 20.50 -6.14 1.48
CA TYR A 149 19.68 -4.94 1.30
C TYR A 149 20.42 -3.73 1.88
N THR A 150 20.60 -2.68 1.07
CA THR A 150 21.30 -1.46 1.49
C THR A 150 20.35 -0.27 1.42
N ARG A 151 20.21 0.47 2.53
CA ARG A 151 19.49 1.75 2.56
C ARG A 151 20.47 2.86 2.18
N THR A 152 20.30 3.47 1.02
CA THR A 152 21.10 4.63 0.62
C THR A 152 20.37 5.90 1.06
N GLU A 153 20.89 6.58 2.08
CA GLU A 153 20.37 7.90 2.48
C GLU A 153 20.88 8.95 1.49
N SER A 154 19.99 9.49 0.66
CA SER A 154 20.31 10.67 -0.14
C SER A 154 20.33 11.88 0.78
N ASN A 155 21.52 12.30 1.22
CA ASN A 155 21.71 13.60 1.87
C ASN A 155 21.23 14.70 0.92
N GLN A 156 20.07 15.30 1.20
CA GLN A 156 19.71 16.57 0.59
C GLN A 156 20.57 17.64 1.25
N SER A 157 21.64 18.02 0.56
CA SER A 157 22.42 19.22 0.84
C SER A 157 21.49 20.43 0.79
N THR A 158 21.11 20.96 1.95
CA THR A 158 20.54 22.30 2.04
C THR A 158 21.63 23.29 1.66
N SER A 159 21.55 23.80 0.43
CA SER A 159 22.27 25.00 -0.02
C SER A 159 21.47 26.23 0.38
#